data_AF-A0A0K2SQX5-F1
#
_entry.id   AF-A0A0K2SQX5-F1
#
_cell.length_a   1.000
_cell.length_b   1.000
_cell.length_c   1.000
_cell.angle_alpha   90.00
_cell.angle_beta   90.00
_cell.angle_gamma   90.00
#
_symmetry.space_group_name_H-M   'P 1'
#
loop_
_entity.id
_entity.type
_entity.pdbx_description
1 polymer ?
#
loop_
_entity_poly.entity_id
_entity_poly.type
_entity_poly.pdbx_seq_one_letter_code
_entity_poly.pdbx_strand_id
1 'polypeptide(L)'
;ASSNTEILSIPDPATLASVLTAGVKNTIGDPRVKVTYEPEYVPAVPPPVPDIPPEHLATMIKATVKVQVLDDNIAYLKIQHIIGEEMAQKVGPLLLEYIWDKVLPTSAMILDFRSAISGELSGIPYIVSYYTDAEPLIHIDSVYDRPSDITTELWSMPTLLGKRYGTSKPLIILTSKNTLGVAEDVAYCLK
;
A
#
# COMPACT_ATOMS: atom_id res chain seq x y z
N ALA A 1 19.50 30.09 -12.11
CA ALA A 1 20.84 29.64 -11.72
C ALA A 1 21.97 30.42 -12.42
N SER A 2 21.77 30.93 -13.64
CA SER A 2 22.77 31.69 -14.40
C SER A 2 23.30 32.98 -13.76
N SER A 3 22.72 33.41 -12.64
CA SER A 3 23.06 34.66 -11.95
C SER A 3 23.67 34.47 -10.55
N ASN A 4 23.68 33.25 -9.99
CA ASN A 4 24.29 33.01 -8.68
C ASN A 4 25.74 32.55 -8.87
N THR A 5 26.68 33.48 -8.68
CA THR A 5 28.11 33.27 -8.89
C THR A 5 28.72 32.23 -7.95
N GLU A 6 28.17 32.05 -6.75
CA GLU A 6 28.62 31.03 -5.80
C GLU A 6 28.31 29.63 -6.34
N ILE A 7 27.08 29.41 -6.84
CA ILE A 7 26.69 28.14 -7.46
C ILE A 7 27.54 27.84 -8.70
N LEU A 8 27.78 28.85 -9.55
CA LEU A 8 28.60 28.70 -10.75
C LEU A 8 30.07 28.37 -10.47
N SER A 9 30.54 28.64 -9.24
CA SER A 9 31.91 28.41 -8.83
C SER A 9 32.13 27.04 -8.18
N ILE A 10 31.12 26.17 -8.11
CA ILE A 10 31.22 24.83 -7.49
C ILE A 10 31.71 23.82 -8.54
N PRO A 11 32.96 23.31 -8.46
CA PRO A 11 33.48 22.36 -9.43
C PRO A 11 33.09 20.90 -9.11
N ASP A 12 32.80 20.62 -7.84
CA ASP A 12 32.49 19.27 -7.36
C ASP A 12 30.99 18.96 -7.51
N PRO A 13 30.61 17.93 -8.27
CA PRO A 13 29.21 17.64 -8.57
C PRO A 13 28.41 17.19 -7.33
N ALA A 14 29.03 16.50 -6.37
CA ALA A 14 28.37 16.11 -5.13
C ALA A 14 28.04 17.33 -4.24
N THR A 15 28.98 18.28 -4.16
CA THR A 15 28.79 19.57 -3.48
C THR A 15 27.67 20.37 -4.14
N LEU A 16 27.64 20.43 -5.48
CA LEU A 16 26.56 21.11 -6.20
C LEU A 16 25.20 20.51 -5.88
N ALA A 17 25.07 19.17 -5.91
CA ALA A 17 23.84 18.47 -5.56
C ALA A 17 23.37 18.76 -4.13
N SER A 18 24.29 18.82 -3.16
CA SER A 18 23.99 19.18 -1.77
C SER A 18 23.52 20.64 -1.64
N VAL A 19 24.18 21.59 -2.30
CA VAL A 19 23.78 23.02 -2.28
C VAL A 19 22.40 23.21 -2.88
N LEU A 20 22.11 22.57 -4.01
CA LEU A 20 20.78 22.64 -4.64
C LEU A 20 19.70 21.98 -3.76
N THR A 21 20.01 20.84 -3.14
CA THR A 21 19.10 20.18 -2.18
C THR A 21 18.77 21.08 -0.99
N ALA A 22 19.77 21.75 -0.41
CA ALA A 22 19.55 22.70 0.67
C ALA A 22 18.73 23.92 0.20
N GLY A 23 19.05 24.46 -0.98
CA GLY A 23 18.33 25.58 -1.57
C GLY A 23 16.85 25.28 -1.80
N VAL A 24 16.52 24.12 -2.38
CA VAL A 24 15.12 23.73 -2.61
C VAL A 24 14.41 23.46 -1.27
N LYS A 25 15.03 22.74 -0.33
CA LYS A 25 14.45 22.47 0.99
C LYS A 25 14.08 23.75 1.74
N ASN A 26 14.95 24.75 1.71
CA ASN A 26 14.71 26.05 2.35
C ASN A 26 13.67 26.92 1.61
N THR A 27 13.35 26.60 0.36
CA THR A 27 12.39 27.35 -0.46
C THR A 27 10.98 26.74 -0.39
N ILE A 28 10.86 25.42 -0.54
CA ILE A 28 9.56 24.73 -0.63
C ILE A 28 9.18 23.94 0.62
N GLY A 29 10.12 23.71 1.55
CA GLY A 29 9.87 22.99 2.80
C GLY A 29 9.63 21.47 2.67
N ASP A 30 9.62 20.91 1.46
CA ASP A 30 9.42 19.48 1.22
C ASP A 30 10.73 18.68 1.39
N PRO A 31 10.85 17.80 2.40
CA PRO A 31 12.07 17.04 2.65
C PRO A 31 12.30 15.90 1.66
N ARG A 32 11.31 15.55 0.84
CA ARG A 32 11.39 14.45 -0.15
C ARG A 32 12.11 14.87 -1.42
N VAL A 33 12.14 16.18 -1.70
CA VAL A 33 12.78 16.72 -2.91
C VAL A 33 14.29 16.82 -2.69
N LYS A 34 15.05 16.14 -3.55
CA LYS A 34 16.51 16.06 -3.47
C LYS A 34 17.13 16.08 -4.86
N VAL A 35 18.32 16.66 -4.96
CA VAL A 35 19.21 16.51 -6.12
C VAL A 35 20.35 15.58 -5.73
N THR A 36 20.64 14.56 -6.53
CA THR A 36 21.76 13.63 -6.33
C THR A 36 22.66 13.58 -7.57
N TYR A 37 23.94 13.26 -7.34
CA TYR A 37 24.91 12.95 -8.39
C TYR A 37 25.25 11.47 -8.30
N GLU A 38 24.81 10.68 -9.29
CA GLU A 38 24.91 9.21 -9.28
C GLU A 38 25.45 8.73 -10.65
N PRO A 39 26.77 8.83 -10.90
CA PRO A 39 27.35 8.55 -12.22
C PRO A 39 27.24 7.09 -12.66
N GLU A 40 27.11 6.16 -11.70
CA GLU A 40 27.03 4.71 -11.93
C GLU A 40 25.60 4.17 -11.73
N TYR A 41 24.58 5.02 -11.73
CA TYR A 41 23.20 4.58 -11.54
C TYR A 41 22.74 3.71 -12.72
N VAL A 42 22.40 2.46 -12.41
CA VAL A 42 21.75 1.55 -13.35
C VAL A 42 20.38 1.20 -12.76
N PRO A 43 19.27 1.62 -13.39
CA PRO A 43 17.94 1.28 -12.89
C PRO A 43 17.73 -0.23 -12.94
N ALA A 44 17.16 -0.78 -11.87
CA ALA A 44 16.73 -2.18 -11.89
C ALA A 44 15.63 -2.37 -12.93
N VAL A 45 15.85 -3.28 -13.88
CA VAL A 45 14.83 -3.70 -14.84
C VAL A 45 14.09 -4.89 -14.25
N PRO A 46 12.76 -4.81 -14.06
CA PRO A 46 11.99 -5.95 -13.61
C PRO A 46 12.21 -7.14 -14.56
N PRO A 47 12.48 -8.35 -14.05
CA PRO A 47 12.61 -9.52 -14.91
C PRO A 47 11.29 -9.78 -15.63
N PRO A 48 11.33 -10.30 -16.87
CA PRO A 48 10.12 -10.76 -17.54
C PRO A 48 9.46 -11.83 -16.69
N VAL A 49 8.19 -11.61 -16.33
CA VAL A 49 7.41 -12.56 -15.55
C VAL A 49 6.72 -13.50 -16.54
N PRO A 50 6.96 -14.82 -16.47
CA PRO A 50 6.22 -15.78 -17.29
C PRO A 50 4.75 -15.79 -16.86
N ASP A 51 3.85 -16.33 -17.68
CA ASP A 51 2.47 -16.54 -17.27
C ASP A 51 2.42 -17.53 -16.08
N ILE A 52 2.13 -17.00 -14.89
CA ILE A 52 1.99 -17.79 -13.67
C ILE A 52 0.50 -18.19 -13.53
N PRO A 53 0.19 -19.49 -13.42
CA PRO A 53 -1.16 -19.95 -13.18
C PRO A 53 -1.76 -19.42 -11.85
N PRO A 54 -3.08 -19.18 -11.77
CA PRO A 54 -3.74 -18.66 -10.57
C PRO A 54 -3.48 -19.44 -9.28
N GLU A 55 -3.33 -20.77 -9.35
CA GLU A 55 -3.07 -21.64 -8.20
C GLU A 55 -1.67 -21.40 -7.59
N HIS A 56 -0.69 -21.11 -8.43
CA HIS A 56 0.67 -20.77 -7.98
C HIS A 56 0.69 -19.36 -7.38
N LEU A 57 -0.01 -18.40 -8.00
CA LEU A 57 -0.18 -17.06 -7.43
C LEU A 57 -0.88 -17.10 -6.06
N ALA A 58 -1.94 -17.90 -5.92
CA ALA A 58 -2.62 -18.10 -4.65
C ALA A 58 -1.67 -18.70 -3.60
N THR A 59 -0.79 -19.63 -3.99
CA THR A 59 0.22 -20.20 -3.08
C THR A 59 1.23 -19.15 -2.62
N MET A 60 1.69 -18.27 -3.52
CA MET A 60 2.56 -17.15 -3.17
C MET A 60 1.89 -16.19 -2.18
N ILE A 61 0.62 -15.85 -2.40
CA ILE A 61 -0.14 -14.97 -1.50
C ILE A 61 -0.35 -15.65 -0.13
N LYS A 62 -0.62 -16.95 -0.09
CA LYS A 62 -0.71 -17.70 1.18
C LYS A 62 0.58 -17.61 1.99
N ALA A 63 1.75 -17.48 1.36
CA ALA A 63 3.02 -17.30 2.05
C ALA A 63 3.24 -15.87 2.58
N THR A 64 2.55 -14.87 2.02
CA THR A 64 2.63 -13.47 2.47
C THR A 64 1.61 -13.13 3.56
N VAL A 65 0.65 -14.02 3.83
CA VAL A 65 -0.36 -13.84 4.88
C VAL A 65 -0.24 -14.89 6.00
N LYS A 66 -0.64 -14.51 7.22
CA LYS A 66 -0.86 -15.46 8.33
C LYS A 66 -2.29 -15.30 8.83
N VAL A 67 -3.05 -16.40 8.85
CA VAL A 67 -4.46 -16.43 9.27
C VAL A 67 -4.63 -17.33 10.48
N GLN A 68 -5.03 -16.74 11.61
CA GLN A 68 -5.24 -17.45 12.87
C GLN A 68 -6.53 -16.97 13.55
N VAL A 69 -7.17 -17.87 14.29
CA VAL A 69 -8.17 -17.49 15.30
C VAL A 69 -7.48 -17.65 16.65
N LEU A 70 -7.38 -16.56 17.40
CA LEU A 70 -6.80 -16.52 18.73
C LEU A 70 -7.81 -17.02 19.77
N ASP A 71 -7.34 -17.17 21.00
CA ASP A 71 -8.23 -17.36 22.16
C ASP A 71 -9.29 -16.24 22.19
N ASP A 72 -10.46 -16.53 22.75
CA ASP A 72 -11.64 -15.64 22.77
C ASP A 72 -12.28 -15.32 21.40
N ASN A 73 -12.05 -16.18 20.40
CA ASN A 73 -12.69 -16.09 19.08
C ASN A 73 -12.33 -14.80 18.31
N ILE A 74 -11.07 -14.34 18.44
CA ILE A 74 -10.56 -13.14 17.77
C ILE A 74 -9.78 -13.55 16.51
N ALA A 75 -10.16 -13.01 15.35
CA ALA A 75 -9.38 -13.20 14.12
C ALA A 75 -8.07 -12.40 14.19
N TYR A 76 -6.99 -13.05 13.76
CA TYR A 76 -5.71 -12.41 13.51
C TYR A 76 -5.29 -12.67 12.07
N LEU A 77 -5.15 -11.59 11.31
CA LEU A 77 -4.75 -11.59 9.91
C LEU A 77 -3.52 -10.71 9.73
N LYS A 78 -2.36 -11.35 9.59
CA LYS A 78 -1.12 -10.67 9.21
C LYS A 78 -1.04 -10.58 7.71
N ILE A 79 -0.79 -9.39 7.18
CA ILE A 79 -0.63 -9.14 5.75
C ILE A 79 0.72 -8.45 5.54
N GLN A 80 1.57 -9.02 4.69
CA GLN A 80 2.89 -8.45 4.38
C GLN A 80 2.91 -7.62 3.09
N HIS A 81 1.93 -7.86 2.21
CA HIS A 81 1.78 -7.17 0.92
C HIS A 81 0.30 -6.98 0.61
N ILE A 82 -0.10 -5.76 0.25
CA ILE A 82 -1.47 -5.45 -0.20
C ILE A 82 -1.58 -5.78 -1.69
N ILE A 83 -2.31 -6.85 -2.03
CA ILE A 83 -2.50 -7.26 -3.43
C ILE A 83 -3.38 -6.26 -4.17
N GLY A 84 -3.07 -5.98 -5.43
CA GLY A 84 -3.88 -5.12 -6.28
C GLY A 84 -5.18 -5.75 -6.78
N GLU A 85 -5.99 -4.94 -7.46
CA GLU A 85 -7.29 -5.33 -8.01
C GLU A 85 -7.23 -6.56 -8.93
N GLU A 86 -6.34 -6.56 -9.92
CA GLU A 86 -6.24 -7.67 -10.88
C GLU A 86 -5.94 -8.99 -10.16
N MET A 87 -5.01 -8.95 -9.21
CA MET A 87 -4.66 -10.11 -8.41
C MET A 87 -5.83 -10.56 -7.52
N ALA A 88 -6.50 -9.61 -6.85
CA ALA A 88 -7.66 -9.89 -6.02
C ALA A 88 -8.81 -10.54 -6.81
N GLN A 89 -9.07 -10.10 -8.05
CA GLN A 89 -10.07 -10.70 -8.93
C GLN A 89 -9.66 -12.10 -9.40
N LYS A 90 -8.40 -12.27 -9.80
CA LYS A 90 -7.88 -13.53 -10.36
C LYS A 90 -7.78 -14.66 -9.34
N VAL A 91 -7.32 -14.36 -8.13
CA VAL A 91 -7.04 -15.38 -7.10
C VAL A 91 -7.99 -15.34 -5.90
N GLY A 92 -8.81 -14.28 -5.76
CA GLY A 92 -9.78 -14.13 -4.68
C GLY A 92 -10.64 -15.38 -4.45
N PRO A 93 -11.23 -16.01 -5.49
CA PRO A 93 -12.00 -17.23 -5.33
C PRO A 93 -11.22 -18.40 -4.71
N LEU A 94 -9.91 -18.49 -4.95
CA LEU A 94 -9.04 -19.55 -4.41
C LEU A 94 -8.59 -19.29 -2.97
N LEU A 95 -8.73 -18.04 -2.51
CA LEU A 95 -8.28 -17.60 -1.19
C LEU A 95 -9.43 -17.39 -0.20
N LEU A 96 -10.67 -17.29 -0.69
CA LEU A 96 -11.84 -16.97 0.13
C LEU A 96 -12.04 -17.99 1.26
N GLU A 97 -12.07 -19.28 0.95
CA GLU A 97 -12.23 -20.34 1.97
C GLU A 97 -11.04 -20.37 2.94
N TYR A 98 -9.83 -20.18 2.42
CA TYR A 98 -8.58 -20.30 3.20
C TYR A 98 -8.36 -19.12 4.17
N ILE A 99 -8.69 -17.91 3.73
CA ILE A 99 -8.46 -16.67 4.49
C ILE A 99 -9.76 -16.20 5.14
N TRP A 100 -10.76 -15.91 4.31
CA TRP A 100 -11.89 -15.08 4.71
C TRP A 100 -12.96 -15.86 5.48
N ASP A 101 -13.37 -17.02 4.98
CA ASP A 101 -14.40 -17.84 5.67
C ASP A 101 -13.95 -18.31 7.04
N LYS A 102 -12.64 -18.53 7.21
CA LYS A 102 -12.01 -18.89 8.50
C LYS A 102 -12.16 -17.79 9.56
N VAL A 103 -12.08 -16.52 9.16
CA VAL A 103 -12.11 -15.38 10.09
C VAL A 103 -13.49 -14.75 10.21
N LEU A 104 -14.36 -14.93 9.22
CA LEU A 104 -15.70 -14.33 9.19
C LEU A 104 -16.56 -14.58 10.46
N PRO A 105 -16.60 -15.78 11.08
CA PRO A 105 -17.45 -16.03 12.25
C PRO A 105 -16.88 -15.48 13.56
N THR A 106 -15.69 -14.88 13.55
CA THR A 106 -15.03 -14.34 14.75
C THR A 106 -15.77 -13.13 15.34
N SER A 107 -15.52 -12.84 16.61
CA SER A 107 -16.14 -11.73 17.36
C SER A 107 -15.44 -10.38 17.12
N ALA A 108 -14.14 -10.40 16.79
CA ALA A 108 -13.32 -9.22 16.51
C ALA A 108 -12.17 -9.56 15.55
N MET A 109 -11.59 -8.54 14.91
CA MET A 109 -10.50 -8.66 13.93
C MET A 109 -9.27 -7.84 14.35
N ILE A 110 -8.10 -8.45 14.22
CA ILE A 110 -6.80 -7.80 14.26
C ILE A 110 -6.15 -7.92 12.88
N LEU A 111 -5.97 -6.78 12.20
CA LEU A 111 -5.13 -6.66 11.01
C LEU A 111 -3.72 -6.28 11.44
N ASP A 112 -2.73 -7.13 11.12
CA ASP A 112 -1.34 -6.87 11.48
C ASP A 112 -0.51 -6.43 10.28
N PHE A 113 -0.26 -5.11 10.20
CA PHE A 113 0.57 -4.45 9.20
C PHE A 113 1.95 -4.05 9.72
N ARG A 114 2.37 -4.55 10.91
CA ARG A 114 3.65 -4.16 11.52
C ARG A 114 4.88 -4.48 10.65
N SER A 115 4.74 -5.41 9.71
CA SER A 115 5.78 -5.76 8.72
C SER A 115 5.31 -5.62 7.26
N ALA A 116 4.24 -4.85 7.01
CA ALA A 116 3.77 -4.55 5.66
C ALA A 116 4.60 -3.40 5.08
N ILE A 117 5.37 -3.68 4.03
CA ILE A 117 6.30 -2.72 3.43
C ILE A 117 6.09 -2.51 1.93
N SER A 118 5.06 -3.13 1.37
CA SER A 118 4.76 -3.11 -0.06
C SER A 118 3.27 -3.33 -0.30
N GLY A 119 2.79 -2.92 -1.46
CA GLY A 119 1.40 -3.10 -1.85
C GLY A 119 1.04 -2.28 -3.07
N GLU A 120 -0.17 -2.52 -3.58
CA GLU A 120 -0.74 -1.82 -4.74
C GLU A 120 -1.94 -0.98 -4.31
N LEU A 121 -1.99 0.26 -4.79
CA LEU A 121 -3.04 1.24 -4.45
C LEU A 121 -4.46 0.72 -4.76
N SER A 122 -4.61 -0.02 -5.87
CA SER A 122 -5.87 -0.62 -6.31
C SER A 122 -6.42 -1.69 -5.34
N GLY A 123 -5.62 -2.16 -4.39
CA GLY A 123 -6.04 -3.10 -3.35
C GLY A 123 -6.80 -2.46 -2.18
N ILE A 124 -6.70 -1.14 -1.99
CA ILE A 124 -7.32 -0.43 -0.87
C ILE A 124 -8.85 -0.61 -0.87
N PRO A 125 -9.57 -0.38 -1.99
CA PRO A 125 -11.01 -0.66 -2.07
C PRO A 125 -11.42 -2.04 -1.57
N TYR A 126 -10.61 -3.07 -1.87
CA TYR A 126 -10.92 -4.44 -1.45
C TYR A 126 -10.90 -4.58 0.06
N ILE A 127 -9.88 -4.06 0.74
CA ILE A 127 -9.79 -4.19 2.19
C ILE A 127 -10.89 -3.36 2.87
N VAL A 128 -11.02 -2.08 2.53
CA VAL A 128 -11.96 -1.18 3.19
C VAL A 128 -13.40 -1.71 3.07
N SER A 129 -13.79 -2.17 1.87
CA SER A 129 -15.16 -2.60 1.60
C SER A 129 -15.62 -3.80 2.44
N TYR A 130 -14.71 -4.69 2.88
CA TYR A 130 -15.06 -5.81 3.76
C TYR A 130 -15.44 -5.36 5.18
N TYR A 131 -15.04 -4.15 5.59
CA TYR A 131 -15.26 -3.60 6.94
C TYR A 131 -16.26 -2.43 6.99
N THR A 132 -16.84 -2.05 5.85
CA THR A 132 -17.83 -0.96 5.76
C THR A 132 -19.16 -1.47 5.22
N ASP A 133 -20.22 -0.68 5.42
CA ASP A 133 -21.53 -0.96 4.82
C ASP A 133 -21.44 -0.91 3.28
N ALA A 134 -22.40 -1.55 2.61
CA ALA A 134 -22.45 -1.60 1.14
C ALA A 134 -22.86 -0.25 0.53
N GLU A 135 -23.67 0.50 1.26
CA GLU A 135 -24.21 1.79 0.88
C GLU A 135 -24.29 2.70 2.11
N PRO A 136 -24.09 4.03 1.94
CA PRO A 136 -23.67 4.69 0.70
C PRO A 136 -22.22 4.35 0.32
N LEU A 137 -21.90 4.42 -0.98
CA LEU A 137 -20.50 4.30 -1.41
C LEU A 137 -19.61 5.35 -0.72
N ILE A 138 -18.48 4.88 -0.22
CA ILE A 138 -17.46 5.67 0.45
C ILE A 138 -16.41 6.06 -0.57
N HIS A 139 -16.15 7.36 -0.69
CA HIS A 139 -14.93 7.85 -1.32
C HIS A 139 -13.77 7.67 -0.34
N ILE A 140 -12.90 6.71 -0.62
CA ILE A 140 -11.85 6.26 0.31
C ILE A 140 -10.65 7.20 0.27
N ASP A 141 -10.14 7.48 -0.91
CA ASP A 141 -8.97 8.34 -1.12
C ASP A 141 -8.90 8.87 -2.56
N SER A 142 -8.14 9.94 -2.76
CA SER A 142 -7.89 10.61 -4.03
C SER A 142 -6.39 10.80 -4.27
N VAL A 143 -5.85 10.10 -5.27
CA VAL A 143 -4.42 10.10 -5.57
C VAL A 143 -4.13 10.88 -6.84
N TYR A 144 -3.44 12.02 -6.70
CA TYR A 144 -3.03 12.86 -7.82
C TYR A 144 -1.59 12.53 -8.27
N ASP A 145 -1.45 12.11 -9.52
CA ASP A 145 -0.17 11.89 -10.20
C ASP A 145 0.16 13.07 -11.13
N ARG A 146 1.07 13.95 -10.68
CA ARG A 146 1.42 15.17 -11.41
C ARG A 146 2.05 14.95 -12.80
N PRO A 147 2.98 14.00 -12.99
CA PRO A 147 3.51 13.65 -14.31
C PRO A 147 2.46 13.33 -15.37
N SER A 148 1.45 12.52 -15.03
CA SER A 148 0.35 12.17 -15.94
C SER A 148 -0.80 13.19 -15.91
N ASP A 149 -0.84 14.06 -14.90
CA ASP A 149 -1.92 15.01 -14.61
C ASP A 149 -3.28 14.32 -14.40
N ILE A 150 -3.25 13.15 -13.75
CA ILE A 150 -4.42 12.32 -13.50
C ILE A 150 -4.67 12.23 -11.99
N THR A 151 -5.95 12.35 -11.61
CA THR A 151 -6.42 11.97 -10.28
C THR A 151 -7.12 10.61 -10.36
N THR A 152 -6.66 9.65 -9.57
CA THR A 152 -7.32 8.36 -9.38
C THR A 152 -8.12 8.39 -8.09
N GLU A 153 -9.43 8.20 -8.20
CA GLU A 153 -10.34 8.13 -7.06
C GLU A 153 -10.55 6.67 -6.65
N LEU A 154 -10.42 6.39 -5.35
CA LEU A 154 -10.66 5.07 -4.78
C LEU A 154 -12.02 5.06 -4.07
N TRP A 155 -12.87 4.11 -4.45
CA TRP A 155 -14.23 4.01 -3.91
C TRP A 155 -14.48 2.63 -3.29
N SER A 156 -15.30 2.57 -2.25
CA SER A 156 -15.79 1.29 -1.74
C SER A 156 -16.63 0.57 -2.79
N MET A 157 -16.60 -0.76 -2.77
CA MET A 157 -17.38 -1.59 -3.68
C MET A 157 -18.69 -2.02 -3.04
N PRO A 158 -19.86 -1.87 -3.69
CA PRO A 158 -21.14 -2.28 -3.13
C PRO A 158 -21.29 -3.81 -3.05
N THR A 159 -20.71 -4.53 -4.02
CA THR A 159 -20.74 -5.99 -4.11
C THR A 159 -19.34 -6.57 -3.91
N LEU A 160 -19.23 -7.62 -3.10
CA LEU A 160 -17.99 -8.34 -2.82
C LEU A 160 -18.17 -9.83 -3.11
N LEU A 161 -17.07 -10.51 -3.41
CA LEU A 161 -17.05 -11.96 -3.58
C LEU A 161 -17.41 -12.68 -2.27
N GLY A 162 -16.83 -12.24 -1.14
CA GLY A 162 -17.14 -12.75 0.20
C GLY A 162 -18.16 -11.89 0.95
N LYS A 163 -18.63 -12.40 2.09
CA LYS A 163 -19.52 -11.64 2.99
C LYS A 163 -18.74 -10.53 3.69
N ARG A 164 -19.35 -9.37 3.90
CA ARG A 164 -18.78 -8.32 4.76
C ARG A 164 -18.58 -8.82 6.18
N TYR A 165 -17.50 -8.36 6.82
CA TYR A 165 -17.27 -8.59 8.25
C TYR A 165 -18.30 -7.84 9.10
N GLY A 166 -18.77 -6.70 8.57
CA GLY A 166 -19.75 -5.82 9.19
C GLY A 166 -19.11 -4.72 10.01
N THR A 167 -19.92 -3.72 10.37
CA THR A 167 -19.49 -2.49 11.04
C THR A 167 -19.60 -2.55 12.57
N SER A 168 -20.18 -3.62 13.13
CA SER A 168 -20.39 -3.76 14.58
C SER A 168 -19.26 -4.49 15.31
N LYS A 169 -18.48 -5.31 14.60
CA LYS A 169 -17.38 -6.10 15.21
C LYS A 169 -16.14 -5.22 15.36
N PRO A 170 -15.43 -5.27 16.49
CA PRO A 170 -14.20 -4.48 16.66
C PRO A 170 -13.15 -4.84 15.59
N LEU A 171 -12.54 -3.80 15.02
CA LEU A 171 -11.40 -3.88 14.12
C LEU A 171 -10.22 -3.12 14.75
N ILE A 172 -9.08 -3.79 14.88
CA ILE A 172 -7.83 -3.18 15.33
C ILE A 172 -6.78 -3.38 14.23
N ILE A 173 -6.09 -2.30 13.87
CA ILE A 173 -4.97 -2.33 12.93
C ILE A 173 -3.67 -2.10 13.70
N LEU A 174 -2.74 -3.05 13.61
CA LEU A 174 -1.42 -2.93 14.23
C LEU A 174 -0.43 -2.36 13.23
N THR A 175 0.19 -1.24 13.59
CA THR A 175 1.23 -0.59 12.81
C THR A 175 2.56 -0.57 13.57
N SER A 176 3.66 -0.37 12.85
CA SER A 176 4.98 -0.16 13.44
C SER A 176 5.71 0.97 12.70
N LYS A 177 6.87 1.39 13.21
CA LYS A 177 7.77 2.31 12.51
C LYS A 177 8.25 1.81 11.13
N ASN A 178 8.04 0.53 10.84
CA ASN A 178 8.40 -0.09 9.57
C ASN A 178 7.19 -0.28 8.65
N THR A 179 5.96 -0.02 9.10
CA THR A 179 4.80 -0.05 8.19
C THR A 179 4.99 1.03 7.13
N LEU A 180 4.95 0.64 5.86
CA LEU A 180 5.30 1.52 4.74
C LEU A 180 4.32 1.41 3.56
N GLY A 181 3.96 2.54 2.96
CA GLY A 181 3.23 2.65 1.70
C GLY A 181 1.74 2.38 1.84
N VAL A 182 1.17 1.57 0.95
CA VAL A 182 -0.29 1.30 0.86
C VAL A 182 -0.90 0.83 2.18
N ALA A 183 -0.14 0.10 3.01
CA ALA A 183 -0.63 -0.33 4.32
C ALA A 183 -0.81 0.83 5.32
N GLU A 184 -0.03 1.91 5.20
CA GLU A 184 -0.25 3.14 5.96
C GLU A 184 -1.56 3.79 5.55
N ASP A 185 -1.84 3.83 4.24
CA ASP A 185 -3.03 4.46 3.67
C ASP A 185 -4.32 3.74 4.09
N VAL A 186 -4.34 2.41 3.99
CA VAL A 186 -5.45 1.58 4.53
C VAL A 186 -5.68 1.87 6.01
N ALA A 187 -4.60 1.91 6.81
CA ALA A 187 -4.71 2.18 8.24
C ALA A 187 -5.19 3.61 8.54
N TYR A 188 -4.83 4.57 7.69
CA TYR A 188 -5.24 5.96 7.82
C TYR A 188 -6.71 6.17 7.44
N CYS A 189 -7.17 5.60 6.32
CA CYS A 189 -8.57 5.70 5.89
C CYS A 189 -9.57 5.01 6.84
N LEU A 190 -9.14 3.94 7.53
CA LEU A 190 -9.99 3.20 8.47
C LEU A 190 -9.95 3.73 9.92
N LYS A 191 -9.11 4.73 10.20
CA LYS A 191 -8.93 5.31 11.53
C LYS A 191 -9.93 6.45 11.77
#